data_AF-A0A381VJM7-F1
#
_entry.id   AF-A0A381VJM7-F1
#
_cell.length_a   1.000
_cell.length_b   1.000
_cell.length_c   1.000
_cell.angle_alpha   90.00
_cell.angle_beta   90.00
_cell.angle_gamma   90.00
#
_symmetry.space_group_name_H-M   'P 1'
#
loop_
_entity.id
_entity.type
_entity.pdbx_description
1 polymer ?
#
loop_
_entity_poly.entity_id
_entity_poly.type
_entity_poly.pdbx_seq_one_letter_code
_entity_poly.pdbx_strand_id
1 'polypeptide(L)'
;MGNEYIFSSILDRIFEKDIGLVIAMWSEVERLDYQQKFDSDVFDWVNIHMHRSHSTKAPDGTKNMVRNIFNIFGIGGQISLLKKSIRLFYSFQTIMENLDIPYLQIMGPYPCDKLDFKKSSEEILMNIFGDKINEKTFLGWPIFPEIGGSTIDRVLDKIDPKRNKLRINYPTDSHPNSLGHKVICDYLYKEVEKKWQFTSY
;
A
#
# COMPACT_ATOMS: atom_id res chain seq x y z
N MET A 1 -5.82 -5.85 5.73
CA MET A 1 -5.45 -6.29 4.38
C MET A 1 -4.15 -5.61 3.98
N GLY A 2 -3.27 -6.32 3.31
CA GLY A 2 -2.00 -5.84 2.76
C GLY A 2 -2.03 -5.77 1.24
N ASN A 3 -0.84 -5.89 0.65
CA ASN A 3 -0.62 -5.60 -0.77
C ASN A 3 -1.01 -6.75 -1.70
N GLU A 4 -0.91 -8.00 -1.25
CA GLU A 4 -1.30 -9.17 -2.04
C GLU A 4 -2.81 -9.26 -2.18
N TYR A 5 -3.57 -8.91 -1.14
CA TYR A 5 -5.02 -8.76 -1.24
C TYR A 5 -5.40 -7.71 -2.28
N ILE A 6 -4.78 -6.52 -2.21
CA ILE A 6 -5.07 -5.42 -3.13
C ILE A 6 -4.77 -5.84 -4.57
N PHE A 7 -3.58 -6.40 -4.80
CA PHE A 7 -3.15 -6.85 -6.12
C PHE A 7 -4.10 -7.91 -6.69
N SER A 8 -4.41 -8.95 -5.90
CA SER A 8 -5.29 -10.04 -6.34
C SER A 8 -6.70 -9.54 -6.64
N SER A 9 -7.25 -8.69 -5.76
CA SER A 9 -8.58 -8.10 -5.96
C SER A 9 -8.65 -7.26 -7.23
N ILE A 10 -7.57 -6.54 -7.56
CA ILE A 10 -7.51 -5.77 -8.82
C ILE A 10 -7.50 -6.72 -10.01
N LEU A 11 -6.65 -7.77 -9.98
CA LEU A 11 -6.56 -8.74 -11.07
C LEU A 11 -7.92 -9.41 -11.34
N ASP A 12 -8.59 -9.89 -10.29
CA ASP A 12 -9.90 -10.52 -10.44
C ASP A 12 -10.87 -9.56 -11.16
N ARG A 13 -10.86 -8.26 -10.81
CA ARG A 13 -11.78 -7.29 -11.40
C ARG A 13 -11.46 -6.88 -12.83
N ILE A 14 -10.19 -6.75 -13.20
CA ILE A 14 -9.82 -6.38 -14.59
C ILE A 14 -10.06 -7.52 -15.58
N PHE A 15 -10.12 -8.78 -15.12
CA PHE A 15 -10.44 -9.92 -15.97
C PHE A 15 -11.93 -10.28 -15.99
N GLU A 16 -12.69 -9.84 -14.98
CA GLU A 16 -14.15 -10.01 -14.95
C GLU A 16 -14.92 -8.88 -15.64
N LYS A 17 -14.34 -7.69 -15.73
CA LYS A 17 -15.01 -6.47 -16.19
C LYS A 17 -14.16 -5.69 -17.17
N ASP A 18 -14.83 -4.94 -18.05
CA ASP A 18 -14.18 -3.92 -18.86
C ASP A 18 -13.90 -2.68 -18.00
N ILE A 19 -12.62 -2.40 -17.73
CA ILE A 19 -12.16 -1.36 -16.81
C ILE A 19 -11.34 -0.32 -17.58
N GLY A 20 -11.84 0.91 -17.66
CA GLY A 20 -11.16 2.01 -18.36
C GLY A 20 -10.04 2.72 -17.59
N LEU A 21 -9.92 2.50 -16.28
CA LEU A 21 -8.87 3.07 -15.43
C LEU A 21 -8.74 2.27 -14.14
N VAL A 22 -7.50 1.98 -13.72
CA VAL A 22 -7.21 1.37 -12.41
C VAL A 22 -6.40 2.31 -11.54
N ILE A 23 -6.80 2.47 -10.28
CA ILE A 23 -6.00 3.18 -9.27
C ILE A 23 -5.70 2.22 -8.11
N ALA A 24 -4.44 1.81 -7.99
CA ALA A 24 -3.98 0.97 -6.89
C ALA A 24 -3.46 1.83 -5.74
N MET A 25 -4.07 1.73 -4.55
CA MET A 25 -3.54 2.35 -3.34
C MET A 25 -3.00 1.28 -2.40
N TRP A 26 -1.67 1.17 -2.34
CA TRP A 26 -0.94 0.18 -1.56
C TRP A 26 -1.00 0.44 -0.05
N SER A 27 -0.82 -0.62 0.72
CA SER A 27 -0.82 -0.66 2.17
C SER A 27 0.59 -0.85 2.74
N GLU A 28 0.74 -0.79 4.08
CA GLU A 28 2.00 -1.06 4.79
C GLU A 28 2.70 -2.32 4.24
N VAL A 29 4.01 -2.21 3.95
CA VAL A 29 4.80 -3.28 3.33
C VAL A 29 5.02 -4.45 4.29
N GLU A 30 4.76 -4.26 5.58
CA GLU A 30 5.00 -5.23 6.66
C GLU A 30 3.91 -6.29 6.80
N ARG A 31 2.90 -6.27 5.93
CA ARG A 31 1.79 -7.21 5.93
C ARG A 31 2.09 -8.39 5.00
N LEU A 32 1.78 -9.58 5.48
CA LEU A 32 1.64 -10.79 4.66
C LEU A 32 0.15 -11.13 4.59
N ASP A 33 -0.39 -11.29 3.39
CA ASP A 33 -1.78 -11.74 3.21
C ASP A 33 -1.87 -13.18 2.73
N TYR A 34 -2.94 -13.85 3.17
CA TYR A 34 -3.27 -15.21 2.81
C TYR A 34 -4.77 -15.33 2.58
N GLN A 35 -5.18 -16.11 1.57
CA GLN A 35 -6.56 -16.55 1.46
C GLN A 35 -6.81 -17.65 2.49
N GLN A 36 -7.88 -17.50 3.25
CA GLN A 36 -8.36 -18.46 4.23
C GLN A 36 -9.78 -18.89 3.85
N LYS A 37 -10.01 -20.21 3.86
CA LYS A 37 -11.35 -20.77 3.75
C LYS A 37 -12.08 -20.62 5.09
N PHE A 38 -13.26 -20.00 5.09
CA PHE A 38 -14.09 -19.81 6.27
C PHE A 38 -15.24 -20.83 6.34
N ASP A 39 -15.88 -21.12 5.21
CA ASP A 39 -16.92 -22.16 5.06
C ASP A 39 -16.74 -22.89 3.71
N SER A 40 -17.59 -23.87 3.38
CA SER A 40 -17.48 -24.73 2.17
C SER A 40 -17.18 -23.94 0.90
N ASP A 41 -17.78 -22.76 0.76
CA ASP A 41 -17.75 -21.95 -0.46
C ASP A 41 -17.35 -20.48 -0.22
N VAL A 42 -16.92 -20.11 1.00
CA VAL A 42 -16.54 -18.74 1.34
C VAL A 42 -15.05 -18.67 1.66
N PHE A 43 -14.33 -17.92 0.83
CA PHE A 43 -12.93 -17.53 1.04
C PHE A 43 -12.87 -16.06 1.42
N ASP A 44 -12.04 -15.74 2.40
CA ASP A 44 -11.72 -14.35 2.77
C ASP A 44 -10.21 -14.25 3.06
N TRP A 45 -9.70 -13.03 3.14
CA TRP A 45 -8.28 -12.78 3.31
C TRP A 45 -7.93 -12.46 4.75
N VAL A 46 -6.93 -13.19 5.26
CA VAL A 46 -6.31 -12.92 6.55
C VAL A 46 -4.94 -12.30 6.32
N ASN A 47 -4.55 -11.38 7.20
CA ASN A 47 -3.21 -10.80 7.17
C ASN A 47 -2.46 -11.02 8.48
N ILE A 48 -1.14 -11.07 8.36
CA ILE A 48 -0.19 -11.11 9.47
C ILE A 48 0.73 -9.91 9.32
N HIS A 49 0.62 -8.97 10.24
CA HIS A 49 1.53 -7.82 10.31
C HIS A 49 2.83 -8.24 11.01
N MET A 50 3.96 -8.30 10.30
CA MET A 50 5.19 -8.90 10.83
C MET A 50 5.95 -8.01 11.81
N HIS A 51 5.85 -6.69 11.65
CA HIS A 51 6.65 -5.72 12.41
C HIS A 51 5.78 -4.71 13.18
N ARG A 52 4.85 -5.20 14.03
CA ARG A 52 4.17 -4.34 15.02
C ARG A 52 4.59 -4.76 16.41
N SER A 53 5.34 -3.90 17.09
CA SER A 53 5.58 -4.04 18.52
C SER A 53 4.25 -3.86 19.26
N HIS A 54 3.82 -4.86 20.02
CA HIS A 54 2.74 -4.76 21.01
C HIS A 54 1.43 -4.11 20.51
N SER A 55 0.65 -4.86 19.72
CA SER A 55 -0.79 -4.60 19.66
C SER A 55 -1.36 -4.66 21.09
N THR A 56 -1.77 -3.51 21.63
CA THR A 56 -2.50 -3.40 22.91
C THR A 56 -3.94 -3.91 22.80
N LYS A 57 -4.43 -4.17 21.58
CA LYS A 57 -5.67 -4.91 21.34
C LYS A 57 -5.36 -6.40 21.54
N ALA A 58 -6.17 -7.07 22.35
CA ALA A 58 -6.01 -8.44 22.79
C ALA A 58 -5.36 -9.34 21.73
N PRO A 59 -4.38 -10.18 22.10
CA PRO A 59 -3.64 -10.99 21.15
C PRO A 59 -4.63 -11.83 20.34
N ASP A 60 -4.68 -11.61 19.03
CA ASP A 60 -5.06 -12.67 18.12
C ASP A 60 -3.93 -13.71 18.24
N GLY A 61 -4.07 -14.60 19.24
CA GLY A 61 -3.01 -15.51 19.69
C GLY A 61 -2.44 -16.32 18.53
N THR A 62 -3.30 -16.65 17.56
CA THR A 62 -2.93 -17.35 16.32
C THR A 62 -2.03 -16.50 15.43
N LYS A 63 -2.37 -15.23 15.15
CA LYS A 63 -1.49 -14.35 14.34
C LYS A 63 -0.15 -14.10 15.02
N ASN A 64 -0.15 -13.96 16.35
CA ASN A 64 1.09 -13.82 17.11
C ASN A 64 1.96 -15.08 17.05
N MET A 65 1.35 -16.26 17.16
CA MET A 65 2.06 -17.54 17.03
C MET A 65 2.69 -17.68 15.65
N VAL A 66 1.94 -17.42 14.57
CA VAL A 66 2.49 -17.53 13.20
C VAL A 66 3.62 -16.52 12.99
N ARG A 67 3.44 -15.26 13.40
CA ARG A 67 4.52 -14.26 13.34
C ARG A 67 5.77 -14.73 14.08
N ASN A 68 5.62 -15.26 15.29
CA ASN A 68 6.75 -15.73 16.10
C ASN A 68 7.48 -16.89 15.41
N ILE A 69 6.75 -17.84 14.82
CA ILE A 69 7.33 -18.93 14.03
C ILE A 69 8.14 -18.37 12.86
N PHE A 70 7.55 -17.44 12.08
CA PHE A 70 8.22 -16.82 10.95
C PHE A 70 9.51 -16.11 11.38
N ASN A 71 9.44 -15.36 12.49
CA ASN A 71 10.60 -14.67 13.05
C ASN A 71 11.71 -15.63 13.50
N ILE A 72 11.39 -16.80 14.09
CA ILE A 72 12.36 -17.84 14.45
C ILE A 72 13.14 -18.31 13.21
N PHE A 73 12.47 -18.43 12.07
CA PHE A 73 13.09 -18.81 10.80
C PHE A 73 13.69 -17.64 10.01
N GLY A 74 13.65 -16.41 10.54
CA GLY A 74 14.13 -15.22 9.83
C GLY A 74 13.30 -14.84 8.60
N ILE A 75 12.04 -15.28 8.53
CA ILE A 75 11.11 -15.03 7.43
C ILE A 75 10.27 -13.78 7.74
N GLY A 76 9.96 -12.99 6.72
CA GLY A 76 9.08 -11.83 6.87
C GLY A 76 9.72 -10.62 7.55
N GLY A 77 11.06 -10.56 7.55
CA GLY A 77 11.77 -9.35 7.96
C GLY A 77 11.44 -8.15 7.07
N GLN A 78 11.47 -6.95 7.67
CA GLN A 78 11.15 -5.66 7.06
C GLN A 78 11.59 -5.51 5.59
N ILE A 79 12.90 -5.67 5.36
CA ILE A 79 13.53 -5.48 4.06
C ILE A 79 13.10 -6.54 3.07
N SER A 80 12.90 -7.78 3.51
CA SER A 80 12.39 -8.86 2.65
C SER A 80 10.97 -8.58 2.18
N LEU A 81 10.12 -8.04 3.06
CA LEU A 81 8.74 -7.66 2.72
C LEU A 81 8.67 -6.39 1.86
N LEU A 82 9.56 -5.42 2.08
CA LEU A 82 9.73 -4.28 1.18
C LEU A 82 10.12 -4.76 -0.22
N LYS A 83 11.15 -5.62 -0.34
CA LYS A 83 11.55 -6.23 -1.63
C LYS A 83 10.39 -6.96 -2.30
N LYS A 84 9.55 -7.66 -1.53
CA LYS A 84 8.35 -8.32 -2.04
C LYS A 84 7.33 -7.30 -2.57
N SER A 85 7.08 -6.24 -1.81
CA SER A 85 6.14 -5.18 -2.19
C SER A 85 6.58 -4.45 -3.46
N ILE A 86 7.87 -4.10 -3.59
CA ILE A 86 8.40 -3.48 -4.82
C ILE A 86 8.17 -4.38 -6.05
N ARG A 87 8.36 -5.69 -5.90
CA ARG A 87 8.06 -6.65 -6.98
C ARG A 87 6.57 -6.65 -7.33
N LEU A 88 5.68 -6.61 -6.34
CA LEU A 88 4.23 -6.53 -6.58
C LEU A 88 3.85 -5.24 -7.31
N PHE A 89 4.44 -4.11 -6.92
CA PHE A 89 4.20 -2.81 -7.57
C PHE A 89 4.63 -2.82 -9.04
N TYR A 90 5.81 -3.40 -9.31
CA TYR A 90 6.32 -3.53 -10.67
C TYR A 90 5.53 -4.56 -11.50
N SER A 91 5.06 -5.65 -10.88
CA SER A 91 4.18 -6.62 -11.54
C SER A 91 2.84 -5.99 -11.92
N PHE A 92 2.23 -5.24 -11.01
CA PHE A 92 1.01 -4.46 -11.31
C PHE A 92 1.25 -3.52 -12.49
N GLN A 93 2.33 -2.74 -12.44
CA GLN A 93 2.73 -1.85 -13.53
C GLN A 93 2.80 -2.58 -14.88
N THR A 94 3.55 -3.69 -14.91
CA THR A 94 3.79 -4.48 -16.12
C THR A 94 2.48 -5.04 -16.67
N ILE A 95 1.59 -5.56 -15.80
CA ILE A 95 0.31 -6.10 -16.24
C ILE A 95 -0.57 -5.00 -16.84
N MET A 96 -0.68 -3.84 -16.19
CA MET A 96 -1.49 -2.74 -16.72
C MET A 96 -0.95 -2.26 -18.08
N GLU A 97 0.37 -2.15 -18.21
CA GLU A 97 1.03 -1.76 -19.47
C GLU A 97 0.84 -2.80 -20.58
N ASN A 98 0.89 -4.09 -20.28
CA ASN A 98 0.69 -5.15 -21.29
C ASN A 98 -0.78 -5.29 -21.73
N LEU A 99 -1.72 -4.91 -20.87
CA LEU A 99 -3.14 -4.92 -21.19
C LEU A 99 -3.62 -3.59 -21.78
N ASP A 100 -2.72 -2.62 -21.98
CA ASP A 100 -3.03 -1.25 -22.40
C ASP A 100 -4.10 -0.57 -21.52
N ILE A 101 -4.16 -0.92 -20.23
CA ILE A 101 -5.11 -0.36 -19.26
C ILE A 101 -4.50 0.90 -18.62
N PRO A 102 -5.13 2.08 -18.72
CA PRO A 102 -4.70 3.27 -17.99
C PRO A 102 -4.64 3.00 -16.48
N TYR A 103 -3.56 3.42 -15.82
CA TYR A 103 -3.41 3.18 -14.39
C TYR A 103 -2.62 4.27 -13.64
N LEU A 104 -2.94 4.37 -12.35
CA LEU A 104 -2.12 5.01 -11.32
C LEU A 104 -1.89 4.02 -10.18
N GLN A 105 -0.76 4.17 -9.49
CA GLN A 105 -0.52 3.54 -8.20
C GLN A 105 0.05 4.54 -7.20
N ILE A 106 -0.21 4.33 -5.92
CA ILE A 106 0.25 5.20 -4.84
C ILE A 106 0.38 4.41 -3.54
N MET A 107 1.29 4.82 -2.67
CA MET A 107 1.36 4.33 -1.30
C MET A 107 0.36 5.07 -0.41
N GLY A 108 -0.56 4.35 0.23
CA GLY A 108 -1.57 4.92 1.12
C GLY A 108 -0.97 5.40 2.45
N PRO A 109 -0.80 4.52 3.45
CA PRO A 109 -0.21 4.87 4.73
C PRO A 109 1.30 5.14 4.59
N TYR A 110 1.97 5.48 5.67
CA TYR A 110 3.41 5.26 5.74
C TYR A 110 3.77 3.80 5.42
N PRO A 111 4.88 3.52 4.70
CA PRO A 111 5.20 2.15 4.27
C PRO A 111 5.46 1.20 5.43
N CYS A 112 6.01 1.74 6.51
CA CYS A 112 6.44 1.01 7.69
C CYS A 112 6.58 1.96 8.89
N ASP A 113 7.10 1.46 10.00
CA ASP A 113 7.55 2.29 11.10
C ASP A 113 8.64 3.29 10.67
N LYS A 114 8.57 4.52 11.21
CA LYS A 114 9.49 5.61 10.87
C LYS A 114 10.96 5.30 11.17
N LEU A 115 11.21 4.45 12.17
CA LEU A 115 12.56 4.03 12.53
C LEU A 115 13.24 3.23 11.41
N ASP A 116 12.46 2.59 10.53
CA ASP A 116 12.94 1.77 9.43
C ASP A 116 13.09 2.54 8.11
N PHE A 117 12.73 3.82 8.06
CA PHE A 117 12.70 4.59 6.81
C PHE A 117 14.07 4.71 6.15
N LYS A 118 15.12 4.99 6.92
CA LYS A 118 16.49 5.14 6.37
C LYS A 118 16.93 3.84 5.68
N LYS A 119 16.86 2.73 6.41
CA LYS A 119 17.28 1.40 5.90
C LYS A 119 16.42 0.96 4.72
N SER A 120 15.13 1.24 4.76
CA SER A 120 14.20 0.92 3.67
C SER A 120 14.45 1.77 2.43
N SER A 121 14.86 3.03 2.60
CA SER A 121 15.24 3.92 1.50
C SER A 121 16.51 3.45 0.80
N GLU A 122 17.53 3.08 1.59
CA GLU A 122 18.77 2.47 1.06
C GLU A 122 18.45 1.21 0.24
N GLU A 123 17.54 0.38 0.73
CA GLU A 123 17.10 -0.80 -0.02
C GLU A 123 16.42 -0.45 -1.34
N ILE A 124 15.53 0.56 -1.40
CA ILE A 124 14.93 0.97 -2.68
C ILE A 124 16.00 1.36 -3.70
N LEU A 125 16.99 2.16 -3.29
CA LEU A 125 18.07 2.62 -4.17
C LEU A 125 18.95 1.47 -4.68
N MET A 126 19.09 0.39 -3.92
CA MET A 126 19.87 -0.79 -4.31
C MET A 126 19.03 -1.85 -5.05
N ASN A 127 17.70 -1.69 -5.07
CA ASN A 127 16.81 -2.69 -5.63
C ASN A 127 16.81 -2.64 -7.16
N ILE A 128 16.93 -3.79 -7.81
CA ILE A 128 16.93 -3.89 -9.29
C ILE A 128 15.65 -3.36 -9.95
N PHE A 129 14.55 -3.24 -9.19
CA PHE A 129 13.28 -2.69 -9.66
C PHE A 129 13.12 -1.20 -9.32
N GLY A 130 13.98 -0.62 -8.48
CA GLY A 130 13.86 0.77 -8.02
C GLY A 130 13.74 1.75 -9.19
N ASP A 131 14.68 1.66 -10.13
CA ASP A 131 14.72 2.47 -11.35
C ASP A 131 13.78 1.98 -12.47
N LYS A 132 13.06 0.88 -12.25
CA LYS A 132 12.09 0.32 -13.22
C LYS A 132 10.66 0.77 -12.94
N ILE A 133 10.39 1.27 -11.75
CA ILE A 133 9.08 1.83 -11.40
C ILE A 133 8.90 3.15 -12.16
N ASN A 134 7.76 3.28 -12.83
CA ASN A 134 7.42 4.44 -13.63
C ASN A 134 6.84 5.55 -12.73
N GLU A 135 7.64 6.58 -12.44
CA GLU A 135 7.25 7.72 -11.60
C GLU A 135 6.05 8.52 -12.15
N LYS A 136 5.77 8.42 -13.46
CA LYS A 136 4.60 9.10 -14.05
C LYS A 136 3.27 8.44 -13.70
N THR A 137 3.30 7.17 -13.33
CA THR A 137 2.10 6.39 -12.95
C THR A 137 2.14 5.94 -11.49
N PHE A 138 3.31 5.95 -10.84
CA PHE A 138 3.45 5.79 -9.40
C PHE A 138 3.53 7.15 -8.71
N LEU A 139 2.39 7.64 -8.25
CA LEU A 139 2.28 8.92 -7.56
C LEU A 139 3.09 8.90 -6.26
N GLY A 140 4.09 9.78 -6.21
CA GLY A 140 4.94 9.95 -5.05
C GLY A 140 6.03 8.91 -4.92
N TRP A 141 6.37 8.14 -5.96
CA TRP A 141 7.57 7.28 -5.97
C TRP A 141 8.86 8.13 -5.92
N PRO A 142 9.92 7.68 -5.22
CA PRO A 142 9.98 6.55 -4.28
C PRO A 142 9.06 6.69 -3.07
N ILE A 143 8.68 5.63 -2.36
CA ILE A 143 7.67 5.75 -1.28
C ILE A 143 8.17 6.36 0.05
N PHE A 144 9.46 6.72 0.15
CA PHE A 144 10.08 7.25 1.38
C PHE A 144 10.57 8.69 1.24
N PRO A 145 10.27 9.58 2.20
CA PRO A 145 10.66 10.99 2.11
C PRO A 145 12.18 11.22 2.14
N GLU A 146 12.96 10.32 2.74
CA GLU A 146 14.43 10.38 2.83
C GLU A 146 15.10 10.41 1.45
N ILE A 147 14.44 9.85 0.45
CA ILE A 147 14.90 9.80 -0.94
C ILE A 147 13.95 10.56 -1.88
N GLY A 148 13.28 11.61 -1.35
CA GLY A 148 12.43 12.52 -2.14
C GLY A 148 10.97 12.10 -2.26
N GLY A 149 10.59 11.00 -1.63
CA GLY A 149 9.32 10.32 -1.79
C GLY A 149 8.09 10.90 -1.11
N SER A 150 6.94 10.27 -1.34
CA SER A 150 5.67 10.62 -0.69
C SER A 150 4.68 9.45 -0.60
N THR A 151 3.76 9.58 0.35
CA THR A 151 2.58 8.72 0.52
C THR A 151 1.33 9.58 0.70
N ILE A 152 0.14 8.97 0.69
CA ILE A 152 -1.11 9.67 1.03
C ILE A 152 -1.05 10.22 2.46
N ASP A 153 -0.44 9.51 3.40
CA ASP A 153 -0.27 10.05 4.75
C ASP A 153 0.49 11.37 4.76
N ARG A 154 1.54 11.48 3.94
CA ARG A 154 2.30 12.73 3.81
C ARG A 154 1.50 13.83 3.10
N VAL A 155 0.64 13.48 2.14
CA VAL A 155 -0.29 14.43 1.48
C VAL A 155 -1.25 15.02 2.52
N LEU A 156 -1.86 14.17 3.34
CA LEU A 156 -2.79 14.60 4.39
C LEU A 156 -2.09 15.44 5.46
N ASP A 157 -0.89 15.04 5.88
CA ASP A 157 -0.11 15.77 6.88
C ASP A 157 0.31 17.16 6.42
N LYS A 158 0.49 17.39 5.11
CA LYS A 158 0.73 18.75 4.58
C LYS A 158 -0.48 19.67 4.76
N ILE A 159 -1.69 19.11 4.71
CA ILE A 159 -2.96 19.84 4.80
C ILE A 159 -3.39 19.99 6.27
N ASP A 160 -3.15 18.96 7.08
CA ASP A 160 -3.44 18.91 8.50
C ASP A 160 -2.21 18.45 9.31
N PRO A 161 -1.21 19.33 9.53
CA PRO A 161 0.04 18.97 10.21
C PRO A 161 -0.16 18.50 11.65
N LYS A 162 -1.26 18.90 12.31
CA LYS A 162 -1.61 18.47 13.66
C LYS A 162 -2.34 17.12 13.69
N ARG A 163 -2.74 16.60 12.51
CA ARG A 163 -3.39 15.30 12.31
C ARG A 163 -4.70 15.12 13.09
N ASN A 164 -5.40 16.20 13.42
CA ASN A 164 -6.59 16.16 14.27
C ASN A 164 -7.91 16.40 13.52
N LYS A 165 -7.87 16.73 12.22
CA LYS A 165 -9.04 16.97 11.37
C LYS A 165 -9.27 15.87 10.35
N LEU A 166 -8.20 15.30 9.78
CA LEU A 166 -8.30 14.35 8.66
C LEU A 166 -8.17 12.89 9.10
N ARG A 167 -7.91 12.63 10.39
CA ARG A 167 -7.73 11.29 10.97
C ARG A 167 -8.87 10.92 11.90
N ILE A 168 -9.05 9.63 12.16
CA ILE A 168 -10.07 9.14 13.10
C ILE A 168 -9.79 9.65 14.51
N ASN A 169 -8.60 9.36 15.05
CA ASN A 169 -8.22 9.78 16.40
C ASN A 169 -6.70 9.68 16.61
N TYR A 170 -5.93 10.62 16.08
CA TYR A 170 -4.48 10.63 16.25
C TYR A 170 -4.06 10.94 17.71
N PRO A 171 -3.09 10.23 18.31
CA PRO A 171 -2.17 9.24 17.71
C PRO A 171 -2.64 7.78 17.73
N THR A 172 -3.78 7.49 18.37
CA THR A 172 -4.28 6.12 18.56
C THR A 172 -4.70 5.45 17.26
N ASP A 173 -5.32 6.22 16.37
CA ASP A 173 -5.78 5.78 15.06
C ASP A 173 -5.49 6.87 14.03
N SER A 174 -4.40 6.67 13.28
CA SER A 174 -3.96 7.56 12.22
C SER A 174 -4.62 7.27 10.88
N HIS A 175 -5.60 6.37 10.79
CA HIS A 175 -6.32 6.17 9.53
C HIS A 175 -7.13 7.41 9.17
N PRO A 176 -7.32 7.69 7.87
CA PRO A 176 -8.18 8.78 7.43
C PRO A 176 -9.61 8.62 7.95
N ASN A 177 -10.24 9.73 8.33
CA ASN A 177 -11.67 9.78 8.58
C ASN A 177 -12.43 10.11 7.26
N SER A 178 -13.76 10.28 7.32
CA SER A 178 -14.56 10.62 6.14
C SER A 178 -14.06 11.88 5.40
N LEU A 179 -13.62 12.92 6.13
CA LEU A 179 -13.06 14.12 5.53
C LEU A 179 -11.68 13.85 4.91
N GLY A 180 -10.83 13.09 5.59
CA GLY A 180 -9.56 12.62 5.04
C GLY A 180 -9.74 11.85 3.73
N HIS A 181 -10.72 10.94 3.67
CA HIS A 181 -11.05 10.21 2.44
C HIS A 181 -11.51 11.14 1.31
N LYS A 182 -12.30 12.19 1.58
CA LYS A 182 -12.66 13.18 0.56
C LYS A 182 -11.42 13.88 -0.01
N VAL A 183 -10.49 14.29 0.86
CA VAL A 183 -9.23 14.90 0.44
C VAL A 183 -8.39 13.95 -0.42
N ILE A 184 -8.35 12.66 -0.08
CA ILE A 184 -7.67 11.63 -0.89
C ILE A 184 -8.33 11.52 -2.26
N CYS A 185 -9.66 11.43 -2.31
CA CYS A 185 -10.40 11.34 -3.57
C CYS A 185 -10.15 12.57 -4.45
N ASP A 186 -10.24 13.79 -3.90
CA ASP A 186 -9.97 15.03 -4.63
C ASP A 186 -8.53 15.09 -5.16
N TYR A 187 -7.57 14.61 -4.37
CA TYR A 187 -6.18 14.52 -4.79
C TYR A 187 -6.02 13.57 -5.98
N LEU A 188 -6.53 12.35 -5.88
CA LEU A 188 -6.45 11.36 -6.95
C LEU A 188 -7.18 11.81 -8.21
N TYR A 189 -8.38 12.37 -8.07
CA TYR A 189 -9.17 12.89 -9.17
C TYR A 189 -8.40 13.97 -9.96
N LYS A 190 -7.74 14.90 -9.28
CA LYS A 190 -6.89 15.92 -9.94
C LYS A 190 -5.70 15.31 -10.69
N GLU A 191 -5.05 14.29 -10.13
CA GLU A 191 -3.95 13.61 -10.82
C GLU A 191 -4.44 12.86 -12.07
N VAL A 192 -5.63 12.29 -12.01
CA VAL A 192 -6.31 11.66 -13.15
C VAL A 192 -6.64 12.70 -14.23
N GLU A 193 -7.28 13.82 -13.88
CA GLU A 193 -7.62 14.91 -14.82
C GLU A 193 -6.38 15.47 -15.52
N LYS A 194 -5.30 15.72 -14.78
CA LYS A 194 -4.03 16.21 -15.36
C LYS A 194 -3.48 15.27 -16.42
N LYS A 195 -3.64 13.95 -16.25
CA LYS A 195 -2.97 12.94 -17.06
C LYS A 195 -3.82 12.47 -18.24
N TRP A 196 -5.14 12.44 -18.10
CA TRP A 196 -6.04 11.92 -19.13
C TRP A 196 -7.07 12.91 -19.66
N GLN A 197 -7.11 14.15 -19.15
CA GLN A 197 -8.00 15.24 -19.62
C GLN A 197 -9.37 14.70 -20.04
N PHE A 198 -10.08 14.05 -19.12
CA PHE A 198 -11.45 13.60 -19.39
C PHE A 198 -12.29 14.84 -19.66
N THR A 199 -12.48 15.17 -20.94
CA THR A 199 -13.45 16.19 -21.34
C THR A 199 -14.80 15.67 -20.94
N SER A 200 -15.45 16.33 -19.98
CA SER A 200 -16.85 16.13 -19.66
C SER A 200 -17.65 16.29 -20.95
N TYR A 201 -18.27 15.21 -21.41
CA TYR A 201 -19.27 15.24 -22.47
C TYR A 201 -20.57 15.88 -21.96
#